data_AF-A0A077ZS21-F1
#
_entry.id   AF-A0A077ZS21-F1
#
_cell.length_a   1.000
_cell.length_b   1.000
_cell.length_c   1.000
_cell.angle_alpha   90.00
_cell.angle_beta   90.00
_cell.angle_gamma   90.00
#
_symmetry.space_group_name_H-M   'P 1'
#
loop_
_entity.id
_entity.type
_entity.pdbx_description
1 polymer ?
#
loop_
_entity_poly.entity_id
_entity_poly.type
_entity_poly.pdbx_seq_one_letter_code
_entity_poly.pdbx_strand_id
1 'polypeptide(L)'
;MDTVITRERKKFMNRKLKFLIEFCLAIHGDLLDKRKSYQISLRREKVDTLISTKRRLRLKEQKTKIQQQNSQSYRQSEACFIKEFLMCMGHAIKSNEGLIVILICLLIIQFELNQRVCSMEKSWQNQNLIAGQLNEVRILIQSLEQERISVVIDKTNLLQLIDKILRREFEMYEYYLQKKYIVNILVELSLAKDQDLKKLLDKKYKFLSYMSKFTFLNAHNLPMLETGLWFMGNVTTDSNEARELIIQQTNVIQLIESTIIEQDYIHKNLFETICWVVSNLLKYDRLDEKNFISLCNVANVYLDADSDKIMTRDILISMAKQLSYRDKQKIRILEVQNSFQLIMEKFIESFNQNNMMIILPSLKCIGHIISTSQEKSIVEKYTQFDILNIVINILMNNKNSQLFEDALQTLSYLATGLDSATVKSLIQQPMFDQIMIIAKNGLRAQKQKALMALIRLFQFLQEDSDMVSTFATYKNGIFIQALISQVKLHNSQGYSVMVKVLRVIIDILEQNSRQQLNMGRLGDLRGIFIQEGAIEIFEEIAQNDMIPDLGQQAELILDYLSGDQDQEMKSNNSNGSNKGSMFPNFHFSLGGEGTFRI
;
A
#
# COMPACT_ATOMS: atom_id res chain seq x y z
N MET A 1 -9.05 -64.05 18.78
CA MET A 1 -9.16 -62.66 19.26
C MET A 1 -7.93 -61.82 18.93
N ASP A 2 -6.71 -62.35 19.10
CA ASP A 2 -5.47 -61.57 18.90
C ASP A 2 -5.23 -61.02 17.49
N THR A 3 -5.72 -61.68 16.44
CA THR A 3 -5.64 -61.23 15.04
C THR A 3 -6.57 -60.05 14.72
N VAL A 4 -7.68 -59.91 15.44
CA VAL A 4 -8.62 -58.79 15.28
C VAL A 4 -8.08 -57.57 16.02
N ILE A 5 -7.54 -57.76 17.23
CA ILE A 5 -6.92 -56.70 18.04
C ILE A 5 -5.69 -56.11 17.33
N THR A 6 -4.89 -56.93 16.65
CA THR A 6 -3.75 -56.45 15.86
C THR A 6 -4.17 -55.69 14.60
N ARG A 7 -5.27 -56.07 13.93
CA ARG A 7 -5.82 -55.32 12.79
C ARG A 7 -6.38 -53.95 13.20
N GLU A 8 -7.11 -53.90 14.30
CA GLU A 8 -7.67 -52.67 14.87
C GLU A 8 -6.55 -51.72 15.32
N ARG A 9 -5.53 -52.22 16.03
CA ARG A 9 -4.34 -51.42 16.40
C ARG A 9 -3.57 -50.91 15.19
N LYS A 10 -3.43 -51.70 14.12
CA LYS A 10 -2.76 -51.27 12.89
C LYS A 10 -3.56 -50.20 12.14
N LYS A 11 -4.90 -50.32 12.08
CA LYS A 11 -5.78 -49.27 11.54
C LYS A 11 -5.69 -47.97 12.35
N PHE A 12 -5.68 -48.07 13.68
CA PHE A 12 -5.56 -46.92 14.58
C PHE A 12 -4.21 -46.20 14.42
N MET A 13 -3.11 -46.96 14.35
CA MET A 13 -1.77 -46.42 14.12
C MET A 13 -1.64 -45.75 12.74
N ASN A 14 -2.23 -46.35 11.69
CA ASN A 14 -2.24 -45.75 10.35
C ASN A 14 -3.07 -44.46 10.28
N ARG A 15 -4.19 -44.36 11.01
CA ARG A 15 -4.97 -43.12 11.12
C ARG A 15 -4.20 -42.00 11.82
N LYS A 16 -3.52 -42.33 12.94
CA LYS A 16 -2.66 -41.36 13.64
C LYS A 16 -1.47 -40.90 12.79
N LEU A 17 -0.83 -41.81 12.06
CA LEU A 17 0.28 -41.47 11.18
C LEU A 17 -0.17 -40.59 10.00
N LYS A 18 -1.33 -40.89 9.40
CA LYS A 18 -1.93 -40.07 8.35
C LYS A 18 -2.25 -38.65 8.85
N PHE A 19 -2.88 -38.53 10.01
CA PHE A 19 -3.17 -37.23 10.65
C PHE A 19 -1.89 -36.43 10.94
N LEU A 20 -0.84 -37.08 11.47
CA LEU A 20 0.45 -36.43 11.72
C LEU A 20 1.11 -35.92 10.43
N ILE A 21 1.04 -36.70 9.33
CA ILE A 21 1.56 -36.29 8.02
C ILE A 21 0.76 -35.12 7.46
N GLU A 22 -0.57 -35.16 7.52
CA GLU A 22 -1.45 -34.07 7.06
C GLU A 22 -1.26 -32.79 7.89
N PHE A 23 -1.12 -32.91 9.21
CA PHE A 23 -0.81 -31.81 10.11
C PHE A 23 0.56 -31.19 9.84
N CYS A 24 1.59 -32.02 9.64
CA CYS A 24 2.92 -31.54 9.25
C CYS A 24 2.91 -30.86 7.88
N LEU A 25 2.17 -31.38 6.90
CA LEU A 25 2.02 -30.76 5.58
C LEU A 25 1.24 -29.43 5.63
N ALA A 26 0.21 -29.33 6.48
CA ALA A 26 -0.54 -28.10 6.69
C ALA A 26 0.31 -27.01 7.36
N ILE A 27 1.08 -27.37 8.39
CA ILE A 27 2.03 -26.44 9.05
C ILE A 27 3.14 -26.02 8.08
N HIS A 28 3.69 -26.96 7.31
CA HIS A 28 4.76 -26.65 6.36
C HIS A 28 4.26 -25.76 5.21
N GLY A 29 3.03 -25.98 4.72
CA GLY A 29 2.37 -25.13 3.74
C GLY A 29 2.16 -23.70 4.24
N ASP A 30 1.65 -23.53 5.47
CA ASP A 30 1.42 -22.23 6.09
C ASP A 30 2.73 -21.48 6.40
N LEU A 31 3.77 -22.20 6.82
CA LEU A 31 5.12 -21.64 7.01
C LEU A 31 5.77 -21.25 5.67
N LEU A 32 5.57 -22.02 4.60
CA LEU A 32 6.06 -21.69 3.27
C LEU A 32 5.33 -20.49 2.67
N ASP A 33 4.03 -20.35 2.89
CA ASP A 33 3.25 -19.19 2.45
C ASP A 33 3.58 -17.94 3.27
N LYS A 34 3.76 -18.06 4.59
CA LYS A 34 4.31 -16.99 5.44
C LYS A 34 5.71 -16.59 5.03
N ARG A 35 6.59 -17.56 4.71
CA ARG A 35 7.95 -17.30 4.22
C ARG A 35 7.95 -16.66 2.84
N LYS A 36 7.06 -17.06 1.93
CA LYS A 36 6.88 -16.42 0.61
C LYS A 36 6.32 -15.00 0.75
N SER A 37 5.31 -14.79 1.59
CA SER A 37 4.74 -13.47 1.88
C SER A 37 5.80 -12.55 2.51
N TYR A 38 6.58 -13.07 3.47
CA TYR A 38 7.70 -12.35 4.08
C TYR A 38 8.82 -12.08 3.08
N GLN A 39 9.15 -13.02 2.19
CA GLN A 39 10.13 -12.81 1.11
C GLN A 39 9.64 -11.81 0.07
N ILE A 40 8.35 -11.80 -0.26
CA ILE A 40 7.73 -10.81 -1.15
C ILE A 40 7.73 -9.44 -0.47
N SER A 41 7.41 -9.36 0.82
CA SER A 41 7.50 -8.13 1.62
C SER A 41 8.93 -7.61 1.65
N LEU A 42 9.92 -8.46 1.96
CA LEU A 42 11.34 -8.12 1.95
C LEU A 42 11.83 -7.73 0.56
N ARG A 43 11.35 -8.37 -0.51
CA ARG A 43 11.67 -8.00 -1.90
C ARG A 43 11.06 -6.65 -2.25
N ARG A 44 9.81 -6.39 -1.87
CA ARG A 44 9.13 -5.10 -2.06
C ARG A 44 9.84 -3.99 -1.29
N GLU A 45 10.16 -4.22 -0.02
CA GLU A 45 10.91 -3.28 0.82
C GLU A 45 12.30 -3.01 0.22
N LYS A 46 13.04 -4.05 -0.20
CA LYS A 46 14.32 -3.88 -0.89
C LYS A 46 14.18 -3.14 -2.22
N VAL A 47 13.11 -3.37 -2.98
CA VAL A 47 12.83 -2.66 -4.23
C VAL A 47 12.50 -1.20 -3.96
N ASP A 48 11.69 -0.90 -2.95
CA ASP A 48 11.32 0.46 -2.55
C ASP A 48 12.53 1.24 -2.04
N THR A 49 13.40 0.60 -1.26
CA THR A 49 14.68 1.17 -0.80
C THR A 49 15.65 1.36 -1.96
N LEU A 50 15.69 0.43 -2.92
CA LEU A 50 16.53 0.57 -4.13
C LEU A 50 16.01 1.69 -5.04
N ILE A 51 14.69 1.81 -5.20
CA ILE A 51 14.05 2.87 -5.97
C ILE A 51 14.31 4.22 -5.32
N SER A 52 14.10 4.36 -4.00
CA SER A 52 14.37 5.59 -3.27
C SER A 52 15.85 5.99 -3.37
N THR A 53 16.76 5.03 -3.20
CA THR A 53 18.22 5.25 -3.35
C THR A 53 18.59 5.67 -4.77
N LYS A 54 18.14 4.94 -5.79
CA LYS A 54 18.37 5.29 -7.20
C LYS A 54 17.78 6.66 -7.55
N ARG A 55 16.65 7.03 -6.95
CA ARG A 55 16.00 8.32 -7.14
C ARG A 55 16.81 9.45 -6.52
N ARG A 56 17.28 9.29 -5.27
CA ARG A 56 18.22 10.22 -4.63
C ARG A 56 19.46 10.44 -5.50
N LEU A 57 20.02 9.38 -6.05
CA LEU A 57 21.19 9.45 -6.93
C LEU A 57 20.88 10.21 -8.23
N ARG A 58 19.77 9.90 -8.91
CA ARG A 58 19.38 10.61 -10.16
C ARG A 58 19.14 12.10 -9.93
N LEU A 59 18.42 12.45 -8.87
CA LEU A 59 18.16 13.86 -8.56
C LEU A 59 19.45 14.57 -8.12
N LYS A 60 20.34 13.87 -7.39
CA LYS A 60 21.69 14.37 -7.06
C LYS A 60 22.50 14.60 -8.34
N GLU A 61 22.47 13.70 -9.32
CA GLU A 61 23.16 13.86 -10.61
C GLU A 61 22.62 15.07 -11.41
N GLN A 62 21.29 15.21 -11.50
CA GLN A 62 20.66 16.37 -12.15
C GLN A 62 21.05 17.69 -11.46
N LYS A 63 20.97 17.75 -10.14
CA LYS A 63 21.40 18.92 -9.35
C LYS A 63 22.89 19.20 -9.50
N THR A 64 23.74 18.17 -9.54
CA THR A 64 25.18 18.31 -9.73
C THR A 64 25.51 18.92 -11.09
N LYS A 65 24.82 18.50 -12.16
CA LYS A 65 24.97 19.10 -13.51
C LYS A 65 24.60 20.58 -13.51
N ILE A 66 23.50 20.95 -12.88
CA ILE A 66 23.05 22.35 -12.77
C ILE A 66 24.03 23.18 -11.93
N GLN A 67 24.49 22.64 -10.80
CA GLN A 67 25.49 23.32 -9.96
C GLN A 67 26.83 23.49 -10.68
N GLN A 68 27.26 22.53 -11.51
CA GLN A 68 28.46 22.66 -12.33
C GLN A 68 28.35 23.78 -13.39
N GLN A 69 27.15 24.00 -13.93
CA GLN A 69 26.88 25.11 -14.84
C GLN A 69 26.87 26.46 -14.10
N ASN A 70 26.19 26.54 -12.95
CA ASN A 70 26.08 27.78 -12.18
C ASN A 70 27.37 28.17 -11.45
N SER A 71 28.26 27.22 -11.16
CA SER A 71 29.55 27.50 -10.51
C SER A 71 30.62 28.05 -11.45
N GLN A 72 30.34 28.18 -12.76
CA GLN A 72 31.23 28.88 -13.69
C GLN A 72 31.23 30.41 -13.49
N SER A 73 30.19 30.99 -12.88
CA SER A 73 30.08 32.45 -12.65
C SER A 73 30.74 32.96 -11.36
N TYR A 74 31.11 32.08 -10.41
CA TYR A 74 31.71 32.45 -9.12
C TYR A 74 33.24 32.26 -9.06
N ARG A 75 33.95 32.28 -10.20
CA ARG A 75 35.38 31.94 -10.31
C ARG A 75 36.38 32.99 -9.78
N GLN A 76 35.97 33.99 -9.01
CA GLN A 76 36.85 35.12 -8.66
C GLN A 76 37.25 35.29 -7.18
N SER A 77 36.88 34.37 -6.27
CA SER A 77 37.52 34.35 -4.94
C SER A 77 38.50 33.19 -4.84
N GLU A 78 39.70 33.49 -4.35
CA GLU A 78 40.85 32.64 -4.03
C GLU A 78 40.67 31.13 -4.27
N ALA A 79 41.58 30.57 -5.07
CA ALA A 79 41.70 29.16 -5.40
C ALA A 79 41.36 28.27 -4.21
N CYS A 80 40.18 27.64 -4.26
CA CYS A 80 39.78 26.64 -3.28
C CYS A 80 40.71 25.43 -3.46
N PHE A 81 41.79 25.40 -2.67
CA PHE A 81 42.80 24.35 -2.63
C PHE A 81 42.16 22.96 -2.64
N ILE A 82 41.03 22.80 -1.95
CA ILE A 82 40.28 21.54 -1.87
C ILE A 82 39.70 21.09 -3.21
N LYS A 83 39.25 22.02 -4.06
CA LYS A 83 38.73 21.65 -5.39
C LYS A 83 39.84 21.14 -6.29
N GLU A 84 40.98 21.82 -6.31
CA GLU A 84 42.17 21.38 -7.04
C GLU A 84 42.70 20.07 -6.48
N PHE A 85 42.75 19.94 -5.16
CA PHE A 85 43.10 18.73 -4.46
C PHE A 85 42.20 17.54 -4.84
N LEU A 86 40.88 17.72 -4.84
CA LEU A 86 39.93 16.67 -5.24
C LEU A 86 40.06 16.30 -6.72
N MET A 87 40.34 17.28 -7.60
CA MET A 87 40.63 17.00 -9.01
C MET A 87 41.91 16.17 -9.16
N CYS A 88 42.96 16.46 -8.40
CA CYS A 88 44.20 15.69 -8.38
C CYS A 88 44.01 14.27 -7.81
N MET A 89 43.14 14.12 -6.80
CA MET A 89 42.85 12.81 -6.21
C MET A 89 42.03 11.90 -7.13
N GLY A 90 41.21 12.45 -8.03
CA GLY A 90 40.53 11.71 -9.10
C GLY A 90 39.86 10.39 -8.62
N HIS A 91 40.27 9.26 -9.22
CA HIS A 91 39.77 7.93 -8.84
C HIS A 91 40.20 7.47 -7.44
N ALA A 92 41.28 8.01 -6.88
CA ALA A 92 41.79 7.63 -5.56
C ALA A 92 40.81 8.01 -4.44
N ILE A 93 39.87 8.95 -4.64
CA ILE A 93 38.80 9.28 -3.68
C ILE A 93 37.96 8.04 -3.32
N LYS A 94 37.81 7.11 -4.26
CA LYS A 94 37.07 5.85 -4.07
C LYS A 94 37.90 4.74 -3.42
N SER A 95 39.18 4.97 -3.13
CA SER A 95 40.02 4.03 -2.37
C SER A 95 39.93 4.28 -0.86
N ASN A 96 40.39 3.35 -0.03
CA ASN A 96 40.42 3.55 1.42
C ASN A 96 41.40 4.66 1.81
N GLU A 97 42.49 4.78 1.07
CA GLU A 97 43.50 5.84 1.18
C GLU A 97 42.88 7.21 0.93
N GLY A 98 42.05 7.33 -0.12
CA GLY A 98 41.29 8.54 -0.39
C GLY A 98 40.33 8.93 0.75
N LEU A 99 39.70 7.95 1.39
CA LEU A 99 38.86 8.21 2.56
C LEU A 99 39.69 8.72 3.75
N ILE A 100 40.85 8.12 4.03
CA ILE A 100 41.76 8.58 5.11
C ILE A 100 42.16 10.02 4.88
N VAL A 101 42.55 10.35 3.65
CA VAL A 101 42.93 11.70 3.24
C VAL A 101 41.77 12.69 3.46
N ILE A 102 40.56 12.35 3.04
CA ILE A 102 39.36 13.18 3.26
C ILE A 102 39.10 13.38 4.75
N LEU A 103 39.24 12.32 5.57
CA LEU A 103 39.09 12.43 7.03
C LEU A 103 40.12 13.36 7.65
N ILE A 104 41.38 13.31 7.21
CA ILE A 104 42.43 14.23 7.67
C ILE A 104 42.05 15.68 7.32
N CYS A 105 41.65 15.94 6.07
CA CYS A 105 41.20 17.27 5.66
C CYS A 105 40.02 17.76 6.50
N LEU A 106 39.02 16.90 6.73
CA LEU A 106 37.86 17.24 7.56
C LEU A 106 38.26 17.55 9.01
N LEU A 107 39.20 16.81 9.60
CA LEU A 107 39.69 17.06 10.95
C LEU A 107 40.45 18.39 11.07
N ILE A 108 41.26 18.73 10.07
CA ILE A 108 41.96 20.03 10.00
C ILE A 108 40.94 21.17 9.92
N ILE A 109 40.01 21.11 8.96
CA ILE A 109 38.99 22.15 8.78
C ILE A 109 38.10 22.26 10.04
N GLN A 110 37.74 21.13 10.66
CA GLN A 110 36.97 21.11 11.90
C GLN A 110 37.72 21.80 13.05
N PHE A 111 39.03 21.57 13.18
CA PHE A 111 39.85 22.22 14.20
C PHE A 111 39.88 23.74 14.00
N GLU A 112 40.15 24.20 12.78
CA GLU A 112 40.15 25.63 12.44
C GLU A 112 38.79 26.28 12.64
N LEU A 113 37.71 25.64 12.15
CA LEU A 113 36.34 26.09 12.36
C LEU A 113 36.04 26.21 13.86
N ASN A 114 36.43 25.23 14.68
CA ASN A 114 36.18 25.31 16.11
C ASN A 114 36.93 26.47 16.77
N GLN A 115 38.17 26.78 16.35
CA GLN A 115 38.89 27.96 16.84
C GLN A 115 38.18 29.27 16.47
N ARG A 116 37.81 29.44 15.19
CA ARG A 116 37.11 30.64 14.69
C ARG A 116 35.73 30.82 15.30
N VAL A 117 35.03 29.72 15.54
CA VAL A 117 33.77 29.71 16.27
C VAL A 117 34.08 30.20 17.69
N CYS A 118 35.03 29.60 18.42
CA CYS A 118 35.36 30.00 19.80
C CYS A 118 35.87 31.45 19.98
N SER A 119 36.50 32.07 18.97
CA SER A 119 37.17 33.37 19.14
C SER A 119 36.25 34.56 19.45
N MET A 120 34.92 34.37 19.45
CA MET A 120 33.88 35.40 19.68
C MET A 120 33.91 36.58 18.70
N GLU A 121 34.82 36.59 17.73
CA GLU A 121 34.97 37.67 16.76
C GLU A 121 33.83 37.61 15.74
N LYS A 122 32.90 38.57 15.84
CA LYS A 122 31.73 38.68 14.96
C LYS A 122 32.02 39.44 13.66
N SER A 123 33.29 39.61 13.26
CA SER A 123 33.65 40.35 12.06
C SER A 123 33.10 39.67 10.79
N TRP A 124 32.64 40.46 9.82
CA TRP A 124 32.12 39.96 8.54
C TRP A 124 33.13 39.06 7.80
N GLN A 125 34.43 39.38 7.91
CA GLN A 125 35.52 38.55 7.37
C GLN A 125 35.56 37.17 8.03
N ASN A 126 35.52 37.10 9.37
CA ASN A 126 35.49 35.82 10.07
C ASN A 126 34.23 35.01 9.72
N GLN A 127 33.07 35.67 9.58
CA GLN A 127 31.84 35.02 9.18
C GLN A 127 31.90 34.40 7.78
N ASN A 128 32.51 35.10 6.81
CA ASN A 128 32.71 34.60 5.45
C ASN A 128 33.71 33.44 5.40
N LEU A 129 34.78 33.51 6.19
CA LEU A 129 35.76 32.42 6.28
C LEU A 129 35.12 31.16 6.86
N ILE A 130 34.31 31.28 7.91
CA ILE A 130 33.52 30.17 8.45
C ILE A 130 32.59 29.59 7.36
N ALA A 131 31.91 30.45 6.60
CA ALA A 131 31.04 29.98 5.51
C ALA A 131 31.83 29.27 4.40
N GLY A 132 33.01 29.77 4.03
CA GLY A 132 33.91 29.14 3.05
C GLY A 132 34.34 27.74 3.51
N GLN A 133 34.81 27.62 4.74
CA GLN A 133 35.20 26.34 5.34
C GLN A 133 34.02 25.36 5.45
N LEU A 134 32.81 25.83 5.75
CA LEU A 134 31.61 24.96 5.74
C LEU A 134 31.30 24.46 4.32
N ASN A 135 31.46 25.30 3.29
CA ASN A 135 31.30 24.84 1.91
C ASN A 135 32.36 23.81 1.50
N GLU A 136 33.58 23.95 2.00
CA GLU A 136 34.65 22.97 1.81
C GLU A 136 34.32 21.62 2.46
N VAL A 137 33.84 21.62 3.71
CA VAL A 137 33.32 20.42 4.38
C VAL A 137 32.22 19.77 3.54
N ARG A 138 31.28 20.56 3.02
CA ARG A 138 30.21 20.05 2.13
C ARG A 138 30.78 19.37 0.90
N ILE A 139 31.72 20.00 0.20
CA ILE A 139 32.32 19.47 -1.03
C ILE A 139 33.05 18.14 -0.75
N LEU A 140 33.79 18.07 0.36
CA LEU A 140 34.48 16.84 0.79
C LEU A 140 33.48 15.71 1.04
N ILE A 141 32.40 15.96 1.79
CA ILE A 141 31.37 14.93 2.06
C ILE A 141 30.64 14.53 0.78
N GLN A 142 30.31 15.50 -0.09
CA GLN A 142 29.61 15.24 -1.36
C GLN A 142 30.41 14.30 -2.28
N SER A 143 31.74 14.32 -2.18
CA SER A 143 32.65 13.46 -2.95
C SER A 143 32.70 12.01 -2.48
N LEU A 144 32.15 11.72 -1.29
CA LEU A 144 32.15 10.38 -0.72
C LEU A 144 31.01 9.52 -1.26
N GLU A 145 31.27 8.22 -1.34
CA GLU A 145 30.23 7.22 -1.54
C GLU A 145 29.36 7.09 -0.29
N GLN A 146 28.10 6.73 -0.48
CA GLN A 146 27.08 6.68 0.58
C GLN A 146 27.54 5.88 1.81
N GLU A 147 28.24 4.78 1.58
CA GLU A 147 28.72 3.86 2.63
C GLU A 147 29.83 4.44 3.51
N ARG A 148 30.49 5.50 3.04
CA ARG A 148 31.63 6.14 3.73
C ARG A 148 31.24 7.36 4.53
N ILE A 149 30.05 7.91 4.30
CA ILE A 149 29.51 9.04 5.06
C ILE A 149 29.37 8.66 6.53
N SER A 150 28.99 7.42 6.82
CA SER A 150 28.97 6.83 8.17
C SER A 150 30.30 6.98 8.90
N VAL A 151 31.42 6.73 8.21
CA VAL A 151 32.77 6.86 8.78
C VAL A 151 33.08 8.30 9.13
N VAL A 152 32.65 9.27 8.32
CA VAL A 152 32.78 10.69 8.64
C VAL A 152 31.99 11.05 9.90
N ILE A 153 30.75 10.58 10.02
CA ILE A 153 29.90 10.83 11.19
C ILE A 153 30.55 10.28 12.47
N ASP A 154 31.21 9.12 12.38
CA ASP A 154 31.80 8.44 13.54
C ASP A 154 33.19 8.92 13.93
N LYS A 155 33.99 9.33 12.95
CA LYS A 155 35.40 9.69 13.17
C LYS A 155 35.64 11.17 13.33
N THR A 156 34.61 12.00 13.17
CA THR A 156 34.70 13.46 13.31
C THR A 156 33.74 13.96 14.38
N ASN A 157 34.01 15.15 14.93
CA ASN A 157 33.08 15.87 15.82
C ASN A 157 32.23 16.86 15.04
N LEU A 158 32.00 16.60 13.74
CA LEU A 158 31.32 17.53 12.85
C LEU A 158 29.90 17.87 13.32
N LEU A 159 29.16 16.88 13.83
CA LEU A 159 27.80 17.12 14.34
C LEU A 159 27.80 18.06 15.55
N GLN A 160 28.73 17.87 16.49
CA GLN A 160 28.87 18.76 17.66
C GLN A 160 29.25 20.18 17.25
N LEU A 161 30.15 20.31 16.27
CA LEU A 161 30.55 21.61 15.73
C LEU A 161 29.37 22.30 15.03
N ILE A 162 28.61 21.58 14.20
CA ILE A 162 27.41 22.11 13.54
C ILE A 162 26.40 22.60 14.58
N ASP A 163 26.08 21.78 15.59
CA ASP A 163 25.17 22.17 16.69
C ASP A 163 25.68 23.42 17.41
N LYS A 164 26.97 23.48 17.71
CA LYS A 164 27.60 24.66 18.33
C LYS A 164 27.50 25.92 17.47
N ILE A 165 27.63 25.80 16.15
CA ILE A 165 27.41 26.92 15.23
C ILE A 165 25.92 27.30 15.27
N LEU A 166 25.01 26.35 15.09
CA LEU A 166 23.55 26.58 15.08
C LEU A 166 22.96 27.13 16.39
N ARG A 167 23.59 26.86 17.53
CA ARG A 167 23.21 27.42 18.84
C ARG A 167 23.41 28.92 18.96
N ARG A 168 24.26 29.52 18.13
CA ARG A 168 24.43 30.97 18.14
C ARG A 168 23.13 31.60 17.67
N GLU A 169 22.58 32.49 18.47
CA GLU A 169 21.39 33.24 18.09
C GLU A 169 21.71 34.07 16.84
N PHE A 170 21.25 33.56 15.71
CA PHE A 170 21.46 34.14 14.39
C PHE A 170 20.22 34.91 13.97
N GLU A 171 19.94 36.02 14.63
CA GLU A 171 18.83 36.90 14.25
C GLU A 171 19.14 37.71 12.98
N MET A 172 20.41 37.83 12.59
CA MET A 172 20.86 38.66 11.46
C MET A 172 20.98 37.87 10.14
N TYR A 173 20.60 38.51 9.03
CA TYR A 173 20.77 38.04 7.64
C TYR A 173 22.23 37.70 7.30
N GLU A 174 23.18 38.31 8.00
CA GLU A 174 24.63 38.15 7.82
C GLU A 174 25.11 36.69 7.91
N TYR A 175 24.41 35.83 8.65
CA TYR A 175 24.77 34.42 8.81
C TYR A 175 24.09 33.48 7.81
N TYR A 176 23.40 34.02 6.80
CA TYR A 176 22.68 33.24 5.81
C TYR A 176 23.55 32.18 5.12
N LEU A 177 24.78 32.54 4.71
CA LEU A 177 25.68 31.61 4.03
C LEU A 177 26.10 30.44 4.94
N GLN A 178 26.38 30.70 6.21
CA GLN A 178 26.72 29.64 7.17
C GLN A 178 25.55 28.68 7.36
N LYS A 179 24.34 29.20 7.58
CA LYS A 179 23.12 28.39 7.68
C LYS A 179 22.92 27.55 6.42
N LYS A 180 23.06 28.16 5.24
CA LYS A 180 22.90 27.48 3.94
C LYS A 180 23.87 26.32 3.81
N TYR A 181 25.15 26.53 4.12
CA TYR A 181 26.14 25.46 4.01
C TYR A 181 25.95 24.39 5.08
N ILE A 182 25.53 24.75 6.29
CA ILE A 182 25.17 23.76 7.32
C ILE A 182 24.01 22.89 6.87
N VAL A 183 22.93 23.47 6.33
CA VAL A 183 21.80 22.68 5.81
C VAL A 183 22.26 21.76 4.70
N ASN A 184 23.10 22.26 3.79
CA ASN A 184 23.67 21.41 2.73
C ASN A 184 24.57 20.28 3.26
N ILE A 185 25.39 20.53 4.30
CA ILE A 185 26.17 19.48 4.94
C ILE A 185 25.22 18.43 5.53
N LEU A 186 24.16 18.85 6.22
CA LEU A 186 23.17 17.94 6.79
C LEU A 186 22.43 17.16 5.70
N VAL A 187 22.14 17.75 4.54
CA VAL A 187 21.64 17.05 3.35
C VAL A 187 22.61 15.94 2.94
N GLU A 188 23.90 16.22 2.77
CA GLU A 188 24.86 15.20 2.36
C GLU A 188 25.02 14.12 3.43
N LEU A 189 25.08 14.50 4.71
CA LEU A 189 25.16 13.54 5.82
C LEU A 189 23.90 12.66 5.92
N SER A 190 22.72 13.19 5.58
CA SER A 190 21.47 12.42 5.55
C SER A 190 21.40 11.36 4.45
N LEU A 191 22.40 11.29 3.58
CA LEU A 191 22.54 10.18 2.64
C LEU A 191 23.15 8.93 3.31
N ALA A 192 23.72 9.01 4.51
CA ALA A 192 24.27 7.85 5.22
C ALA A 192 23.25 6.71 5.41
N LYS A 193 23.74 5.51 5.76
CA LYS A 193 22.89 4.34 6.06
C LYS A 193 22.10 4.54 7.36
N ASP A 194 21.00 3.80 7.51
CA ASP A 194 19.93 4.00 8.51
C ASP A 194 20.42 4.18 9.95
N GLN A 195 21.48 3.45 10.37
CA GLN A 195 22.01 3.53 11.73
C GLN A 195 22.59 4.91 12.08
N ASP A 196 23.09 5.64 11.09
CA ASP A 196 23.73 6.94 11.28
C ASP A 196 22.75 8.11 11.19
N LEU A 197 21.61 7.92 10.50
CA LEU A 197 20.51 8.87 10.51
C LEU A 197 19.97 9.07 11.93
N LYS A 198 19.96 8.03 12.76
CA LYS A 198 19.62 8.16 14.19
C LYS A 198 20.54 9.12 14.95
N LYS A 199 21.84 9.20 14.59
CA LYS A 199 22.79 10.15 15.19
C LYS A 199 22.51 11.58 14.77
N LEU A 200 22.07 11.79 13.52
CA LEU A 200 21.61 13.10 13.03
C LEU A 200 20.32 13.55 13.73
N LEU A 201 19.42 12.62 14.06
CA LEU A 201 18.17 12.90 14.77
C LEU A 201 18.30 12.85 16.30
N ASP A 202 19.51 12.71 16.82
CA ASP A 202 19.76 12.69 18.25
C ASP A 202 19.30 14.03 18.88
N LYS A 203 18.45 13.93 19.90
CA LYS A 203 17.87 15.08 20.63
C LYS A 203 18.95 16.02 21.17
N LYS A 204 20.19 15.55 21.38
CA LYS A 204 21.29 16.39 21.86
C LYS A 204 21.68 17.51 20.88
N TYR A 205 21.51 17.30 19.57
CA TYR A 205 21.94 18.25 18.54
C TYR A 205 20.84 19.20 18.07
N LYS A 206 19.57 18.97 18.44
CA LYS A 206 18.42 19.82 18.13
C LYS A 206 18.29 20.25 16.64
N PHE A 207 18.89 19.52 15.70
CA PHE A 207 18.93 19.91 14.28
C PHE A 207 17.54 20.10 13.68
N LEU A 208 16.56 19.25 14.01
CA LEU A 208 15.18 19.43 13.55
C LEU A 208 14.54 20.71 14.07
N SER A 209 14.80 21.08 15.33
CA SER A 209 14.32 22.34 15.91
C SER A 209 14.95 23.55 15.22
N TYR A 210 16.25 23.47 14.92
CA TYR A 210 16.94 24.50 14.16
C TYR A 210 16.42 24.62 12.73
N MET A 211 16.23 23.49 12.03
CA MET A 211 15.65 23.49 10.69
C MET A 211 14.25 24.06 10.70
N SER A 212 13.41 23.66 11.65
CA SER A 212 12.10 24.26 11.85
C SER A 212 12.25 25.79 11.94
N LYS A 213 13.03 26.31 12.90
CA LYS A 213 13.22 27.77 13.02
C LYS A 213 13.75 28.42 11.73
N PHE A 214 14.77 27.88 11.08
CA PHE A 214 15.38 28.53 9.91
C PHE A 214 14.54 28.43 8.64
N THR A 215 13.85 27.32 8.44
CA THR A 215 13.02 27.06 7.27
C THR A 215 11.66 27.74 7.41
N PHE A 216 11.08 27.81 8.62
CA PHE A 216 9.83 28.56 8.89
C PHE A 216 10.04 30.07 8.88
N LEU A 217 11.14 30.58 9.43
CA LEU A 217 11.39 32.03 9.47
C LEU A 217 11.78 32.62 8.11
N ASN A 218 12.09 31.78 7.10
CA ASN A 218 12.47 32.23 5.77
C ASN A 218 11.64 31.56 4.66
N ALA A 219 10.31 31.47 4.82
CA ALA A 219 9.43 31.03 3.72
C ALA A 219 9.65 31.85 2.43
N HIS A 220 10.13 33.10 2.54
CA HIS A 220 10.53 33.96 1.42
C HIS A 220 11.87 33.58 0.77
N ASN A 221 12.66 32.69 1.35
CA ASN A 221 13.93 32.22 0.80
C ASN A 221 13.77 30.81 0.22
N LEU A 222 13.17 30.75 -0.96
CA LEU A 222 12.85 29.50 -1.66
C LEU A 222 14.06 28.53 -1.78
N PRO A 223 15.31 28.98 -2.05
CA PRO A 223 16.46 28.08 -2.07
C PRO A 223 16.79 27.42 -0.73
N MET A 224 16.67 28.16 0.38
CA MET A 224 16.88 27.60 1.72
C MET A 224 15.75 26.63 2.07
N LEU A 225 14.51 26.99 1.74
CA LEU A 225 13.34 26.13 1.89
C LEU A 225 13.53 24.81 1.14
N GLU A 226 13.92 24.87 -0.13
CA GLU A 226 14.19 23.68 -0.96
C GLU A 226 15.24 22.78 -0.30
N THR A 227 16.34 23.35 0.18
CA THR A 227 17.43 22.58 0.81
C THR A 227 16.97 21.95 2.13
N GLY A 228 16.19 22.67 2.94
CA GLY A 228 15.62 22.17 4.19
C GLY A 228 14.65 21.03 3.96
N LEU A 229 13.74 21.18 2.99
CA LEU A 229 12.83 20.13 2.55
C LEU A 229 13.58 18.92 2.01
N TRP A 230 14.69 19.13 1.29
CA TRP A 230 15.53 18.05 0.81
C TRP A 230 16.11 17.20 1.95
N PHE A 231 16.64 17.86 2.97
CA PHE A 231 17.14 17.19 4.17
C PHE A 231 16.03 16.41 4.86
N MET A 232 14.87 17.04 5.09
CA MET A 232 13.73 16.38 5.72
C MET A 232 13.25 15.19 4.89
N GLY A 233 13.12 15.31 3.57
CA GLY A 233 12.73 14.21 2.70
C GLY A 233 13.70 13.02 2.74
N ASN A 234 15.02 13.28 2.84
CA ASN A 234 16.01 12.22 2.97
C ASN A 234 15.79 11.46 4.28
N VAL A 235 15.59 12.20 5.37
CA VAL A 235 15.36 11.62 6.69
C VAL A 235 14.01 10.88 6.76
N THR A 236 12.92 11.45 6.25
CA THR A 236 11.59 10.81 6.32
C THR A 236 11.52 9.52 5.52
N THR A 237 12.35 9.35 4.49
CA THR A 237 12.38 8.11 3.70
C THR A 237 12.95 6.92 4.48
N ASP A 238 13.71 7.15 5.54
CA ASP A 238 14.48 6.12 6.26
C ASP A 238 13.61 5.16 7.07
N SER A 239 12.79 5.71 7.95
CA SER A 239 11.99 4.92 8.89
C SER A 239 10.72 5.66 9.30
N ASN A 240 9.73 4.92 9.78
CA ASN A 240 8.50 5.50 10.30
C ASN A 240 8.80 6.40 11.52
N GLU A 241 9.73 5.99 12.37
CA GLU A 241 10.17 6.75 13.54
C GLU A 241 10.81 8.09 13.12
N ALA A 242 11.66 8.09 12.09
CA ALA A 242 12.26 9.31 11.57
C ALA A 242 11.20 10.26 10.98
N ARG A 243 10.20 9.71 10.27
CA ARG A 243 9.06 10.48 9.78
C ARG A 243 8.28 11.14 10.92
N GLU A 244 7.89 10.36 11.92
CA GLU A 244 7.16 10.87 13.08
C GLU A 244 7.93 11.95 13.84
N LEU A 245 9.24 11.76 14.02
CA LEU A 245 10.10 12.77 14.65
C LEU A 245 10.10 14.09 13.87
N ILE A 246 10.16 14.03 12.54
CA ILE A 246 10.06 15.23 11.70
C ILE A 246 8.70 15.89 11.87
N ILE A 247 7.60 15.15 11.78
CA ILE A 247 6.24 15.70 11.92
C ILE A 247 6.03 16.31 13.31
N GLN A 248 6.59 15.71 14.37
CA GLN A 248 6.40 16.17 15.75
C GLN A 248 7.30 17.36 16.12
N GLN A 249 8.52 17.43 15.59
CA GLN A 249 9.50 18.47 15.96
C GLN A 249 9.54 19.64 14.97
N THR A 250 8.83 19.54 13.86
CA THR A 250 8.77 20.55 12.81
C THR A 250 7.33 20.74 12.38
N ASN A 251 6.98 21.91 11.82
CA ASN A 251 5.66 22.12 11.23
C ASN A 251 5.67 21.79 9.72
N VAL A 252 6.48 20.82 9.26
CA VAL A 252 6.83 20.65 7.83
C VAL A 252 5.60 20.55 6.92
N ILE A 253 4.51 19.94 7.40
CA ILE A 253 3.29 19.79 6.62
C ILE A 253 2.61 21.14 6.43
N GLN A 254 2.49 21.93 7.49
CA GLN A 254 1.97 23.31 7.41
C GLN A 254 2.86 24.18 6.51
N LEU A 255 4.18 24.00 6.54
CA LEU A 255 5.12 24.71 5.65
C LEU A 255 4.85 24.42 4.18
N ILE A 256 4.71 23.13 3.87
CA ILE A 256 4.49 22.67 2.50
C ILE A 256 3.15 23.21 2.01
N GLU A 257 2.10 23.09 2.83
CA GLU A 257 0.77 23.60 2.54
C GLU A 257 0.78 25.11 2.30
N SER A 258 1.35 25.90 3.22
CA SER A 258 1.44 27.36 3.06
C SER A 258 2.30 27.77 1.87
N THR A 259 3.40 27.06 1.59
CA THR A 259 4.24 27.34 0.40
C THR A 259 3.46 27.13 -0.89
N ILE A 260 2.63 26.10 -0.97
CA ILE A 260 1.85 25.77 -2.16
C ILE A 260 0.66 26.71 -2.34
N ILE A 261 0.03 27.13 -1.24
CA ILE A 261 -1.17 27.96 -1.27
C ILE A 261 -0.85 29.46 -1.38
N GLU A 262 0.17 29.94 -0.66
CA GLU A 262 0.41 31.37 -0.47
C GLU A 262 1.43 31.95 -1.46
N GLN A 263 2.19 31.12 -2.18
CA GLN A 263 3.18 31.61 -3.14
C GLN A 263 2.57 31.74 -4.54
N ASP A 264 2.54 32.95 -5.09
CA ASP A 264 2.10 33.21 -6.47
C ASP A 264 2.95 32.45 -7.50
N TYR A 265 4.20 32.17 -7.16
CA TYR A 265 5.14 31.50 -8.04
C TYR A 265 6.10 30.59 -7.27
N ILE A 266 6.20 29.35 -7.70
CA ILE A 266 7.11 28.34 -7.16
C ILE A 266 7.98 27.82 -8.31
N HIS A 267 9.30 27.92 -8.16
CA HIS A 267 10.22 27.35 -9.14
C HIS A 267 10.06 25.82 -9.21
N LYS A 268 10.13 25.27 -10.42
CA LYS A 268 9.97 23.82 -10.69
C LYS A 268 10.75 22.90 -9.75
N ASN A 269 12.02 23.22 -9.44
CA ASN A 269 12.86 22.38 -8.57
C ASN A 269 12.34 22.29 -7.13
N LEU A 270 11.84 23.41 -6.59
CA LEU A 270 11.24 23.45 -5.27
C LEU A 270 9.91 22.67 -5.29
N PHE A 271 9.11 22.84 -6.32
CA PHE A 271 7.86 22.09 -6.48
C PHE A 271 8.10 20.57 -6.55
N GLU A 272 9.06 20.12 -7.36
CA GLU A 272 9.46 18.71 -7.41
C GLU A 272 10.01 18.21 -6.06
N THR A 273 10.77 19.04 -5.34
CA THR A 273 11.25 18.71 -4.00
C THR A 273 10.10 18.53 -3.01
N ILE A 274 9.15 19.47 -2.98
CA ILE A 274 7.94 19.39 -2.16
C ILE A 274 7.22 18.07 -2.41
N CYS A 275 7.01 17.72 -3.68
CA CYS A 275 6.23 16.55 -4.06
C CYS A 275 6.93 15.25 -3.68
N TRP A 276 8.27 15.23 -3.79
CA TRP A 276 9.05 14.11 -3.28
C TRP A 276 8.92 13.97 -1.77
N VAL A 277 9.00 15.07 -1.01
CA VAL A 277 8.81 15.07 0.45
C VAL A 277 7.41 14.60 0.82
N VAL A 278 6.36 15.09 0.14
CA VAL A 278 4.97 14.67 0.32
C VAL A 278 4.83 13.16 0.13
N SER A 279 5.42 12.61 -0.94
CA SER A 279 5.41 11.16 -1.16
C SER A 279 6.06 10.38 -0.02
N ASN A 280 7.19 10.87 0.53
CA ASN A 280 7.87 10.21 1.65
C ASN A 280 7.07 10.31 2.96
N LEU A 281 6.42 11.45 3.23
CA LEU A 281 5.56 11.63 4.39
C LEU A 281 4.34 10.69 4.35
N LEU A 282 3.78 10.49 3.16
CA LEU A 282 2.66 9.58 2.92
C LEU A 282 3.08 8.09 2.85
N LYS A 283 4.38 7.77 2.77
CA LYS A 283 4.85 6.39 2.54
C LYS A 283 4.59 5.45 3.72
N TYR A 284 4.59 5.95 4.95
CA TYR A 284 4.55 5.13 6.17
C TYR A 284 3.17 5.11 6.82
N ASP A 285 2.86 4.06 7.55
CA ASP A 285 1.50 3.80 8.01
C ASP A 285 1.06 4.81 9.08
N ARG A 286 -0.25 5.02 9.24
CA ARG A 286 -0.85 5.75 10.40
C ARG A 286 -0.45 7.24 10.53
N LEU A 287 -0.47 8.00 9.44
CA LEU A 287 -0.47 9.45 9.56
C LEU A 287 -1.76 9.91 10.30
N ASP A 288 -1.76 11.00 11.04
CA ASP A 288 -3.00 11.57 11.57
C ASP A 288 -3.89 12.10 10.43
N GLU A 289 -5.21 12.15 10.66
CA GLU A 289 -6.20 12.52 9.64
C GLU A 289 -5.97 13.94 9.10
N LYS A 290 -5.70 14.91 9.99
CA LYS A 290 -5.44 16.30 9.62
C LYS A 290 -4.25 16.41 8.67
N ASN A 291 -3.12 15.83 9.05
CA ASN A 291 -1.91 15.85 8.23
C ASN A 291 -2.09 15.10 6.90
N PHE A 292 -2.86 14.01 6.89
CA PHE A 292 -3.17 13.32 5.65
C PHE A 292 -3.99 14.19 4.69
N ILE A 293 -5.03 14.86 5.18
CA ILE A 293 -5.85 15.77 4.35
C ILE A 293 -4.99 16.91 3.80
N SER A 294 -4.17 17.58 4.63
CA SER A 294 -3.26 18.64 4.17
C SER A 294 -2.31 18.15 3.05
N LEU A 295 -1.72 16.96 3.21
CA LEU A 295 -0.85 16.39 2.18
C LEU A 295 -1.60 15.98 0.91
N CYS A 296 -2.87 15.57 1.01
CA CYS A 296 -3.71 15.29 -0.16
C CYS A 296 -4.02 16.57 -0.93
N ASN A 297 -4.31 17.67 -0.24
CA ASN A 297 -4.53 18.98 -0.87
C ASN A 297 -3.30 19.43 -1.67
N VAL A 298 -2.11 19.25 -1.10
CA VAL A 298 -0.85 19.55 -1.79
C VAL A 298 -0.64 18.63 -2.99
N ALA A 299 -0.93 17.33 -2.84
CA ALA A 299 -0.85 16.36 -3.94
C ALA A 299 -1.80 16.72 -5.09
N ASN A 300 -2.98 17.30 -4.82
CA ASN A 300 -3.90 17.75 -5.88
C ASN A 300 -3.29 18.82 -6.77
N VAL A 301 -2.69 19.84 -6.15
CA VAL A 301 -2.04 20.92 -6.90
C VAL A 301 -0.93 20.35 -7.80
N TYR A 302 -0.22 19.32 -7.32
CA TYR A 302 0.77 18.61 -8.14
C TYR A 302 0.18 17.88 -9.34
N LEU A 303 -0.89 17.13 -9.11
CA LEU A 303 -1.54 16.32 -10.13
C LEU A 303 -2.20 17.20 -11.20
N ASP A 304 -2.63 18.41 -10.84
CA ASP A 304 -3.16 19.41 -11.78
C ASP A 304 -2.07 19.94 -12.72
N ALA A 305 -0.88 20.20 -12.18
CA ALA A 305 0.23 20.82 -12.89
C ALA A 305 0.90 19.90 -13.95
N ASP A 306 0.36 18.70 -14.19
CA ASP A 306 0.84 17.66 -15.13
C ASP A 306 2.36 17.53 -15.18
N SER A 307 2.98 17.53 -13.99
CA SER A 307 4.42 17.51 -13.85
C SER A 307 4.88 16.09 -13.52
N ASP A 308 5.91 15.61 -14.23
CA ASP A 308 6.60 14.31 -14.09
C ASP A 308 5.76 13.07 -13.68
N LYS A 309 5.53 12.19 -14.67
CA LYS A 309 4.87 10.88 -14.52
C LYS A 309 5.44 10.01 -13.38
N ILE A 310 6.73 10.13 -13.03
CA ILE A 310 7.37 9.34 -11.97
C ILE A 310 6.92 9.80 -10.58
N MET A 311 6.85 11.10 -10.36
CA MET A 311 6.43 11.65 -9.08
C MET A 311 4.95 11.41 -8.83
N THR A 312 4.12 11.59 -9.88
CA THR A 312 2.70 11.26 -9.85
C THR A 312 2.53 9.84 -9.33
N ARG A 313 3.18 8.85 -9.95
CA ARG A 313 3.15 7.47 -9.44
C ARG A 313 3.46 7.39 -7.94
N ASP A 314 4.55 7.99 -7.47
CA ASP A 314 5.03 7.80 -6.10
C ASP A 314 4.08 8.42 -5.06
N ILE A 315 3.50 9.57 -5.38
CA ILE A 315 2.43 10.18 -4.56
C ILE A 315 1.25 9.21 -4.47
N LEU A 316 0.80 8.67 -5.60
CA LEU A 316 -0.38 7.81 -5.64
C LEU A 316 -0.17 6.47 -4.95
N ILE A 317 1.01 5.85 -5.07
CA ILE A 317 1.37 4.66 -4.29
C ILE A 317 1.28 4.97 -2.80
N SER A 318 1.83 6.11 -2.39
CA SER A 318 1.89 6.50 -0.99
C SER A 318 0.50 6.80 -0.42
N MET A 319 -0.36 7.46 -1.20
CA MET A 319 -1.76 7.70 -0.87
C MET A 319 -2.56 6.39 -0.78
N ALA A 320 -2.42 5.48 -1.76
CA ALA A 320 -3.07 4.17 -1.74
C ALA A 320 -2.72 3.41 -0.47
N LYS A 321 -1.44 3.46 -0.11
CA LYS A 321 -0.92 2.83 1.09
C LYS A 321 -1.54 3.46 2.34
N GLN A 322 -1.62 4.80 2.45
CA GLN A 322 -2.30 5.45 3.58
C GLN A 322 -3.76 5.02 3.73
N LEU A 323 -4.50 5.00 2.63
CA LEU A 323 -5.90 4.61 2.62
C LEU A 323 -6.07 3.17 3.10
N SER A 324 -5.19 2.25 2.67
CA SER A 324 -5.25 0.84 3.06
C SER A 324 -5.14 0.59 4.58
N TYR A 325 -4.41 1.43 5.32
CA TYR A 325 -4.32 1.33 6.79
C TYR A 325 -5.54 1.90 7.48
N ARG A 326 -6.24 2.80 6.80
CA ARG A 326 -7.38 3.53 7.31
C ARG A 326 -8.70 2.78 7.13
N ASP A 327 -8.70 1.66 6.40
CA ASP A 327 -9.86 0.75 6.25
C ASP A 327 -10.47 0.29 7.59
N LYS A 328 -9.76 0.43 8.72
CA LYS A 328 -10.22 0.03 10.06
C LYS A 328 -10.76 1.17 10.92
N GLN A 329 -10.61 2.42 10.49
CA GLN A 329 -11.01 3.60 11.25
C GLN A 329 -12.03 4.34 10.37
N LYS A 330 -13.31 4.38 10.75
CA LYS A 330 -14.35 5.14 10.03
C LYS A 330 -13.92 6.60 9.88
N ILE A 331 -13.21 6.93 8.81
CA ILE A 331 -12.73 8.29 8.53
C ILE A 331 -13.88 9.13 8.00
N ARG A 332 -13.77 10.46 8.14
CA ARG A 332 -14.60 11.42 7.41
C ARG A 332 -14.25 11.39 5.93
N ILE A 333 -14.61 10.29 5.28
CA ILE A 333 -14.32 10.02 3.88
C ILE A 333 -14.82 11.16 3.00
N LEU A 334 -15.89 11.86 3.38
CA LEU A 334 -16.39 13.06 2.69
C LEU A 334 -15.37 14.21 2.57
N GLU A 335 -14.58 14.50 3.62
CA GLU A 335 -13.55 15.56 3.58
C GLU A 335 -12.36 15.13 2.70
N VAL A 336 -11.97 13.85 2.82
CA VAL A 336 -10.97 13.22 1.95
C VAL A 336 -11.47 13.21 0.50
N GLN A 337 -12.76 12.96 0.26
CA GLN A 337 -13.34 12.86 -1.07
C GLN A 337 -13.37 14.15 -1.86
N ASN A 338 -13.72 15.26 -1.20
CA ASN A 338 -13.65 16.57 -1.84
C ASN A 338 -12.22 16.86 -2.30
N SER A 339 -11.25 16.44 -1.49
CA SER A 339 -9.83 16.51 -1.83
C SER A 339 -9.45 15.50 -2.92
N PHE A 340 -10.10 14.35 -3.05
CA PHE A 340 -9.72 13.32 -4.02
C PHE A 340 -10.36 13.46 -5.40
N GLN A 341 -11.32 14.36 -5.62
CA GLN A 341 -12.00 14.46 -6.90
C GLN A 341 -11.04 14.73 -8.08
N LEU A 342 -10.13 15.70 -7.92
CA LEU A 342 -9.16 16.03 -8.98
C LEU A 342 -8.20 14.86 -9.24
N ILE A 343 -7.79 14.17 -8.18
CA ILE A 343 -6.95 12.96 -8.26
C ILE A 343 -7.63 11.91 -9.12
N MET A 344 -8.94 11.74 -8.93
CA MET A 344 -9.75 10.77 -9.67
C MET A 344 -9.86 11.12 -11.15
N GLU A 345 -10.08 12.38 -11.49
CA GLU A 345 -10.08 12.86 -12.88
C GLU A 345 -8.73 12.54 -13.55
N LYS A 346 -7.62 12.84 -12.87
CA LYS A 346 -6.26 12.51 -13.34
C LYS A 346 -5.98 11.01 -13.44
N PHE A 347 -6.63 10.20 -12.61
CA PHE A 347 -6.52 8.73 -12.73
C PHE A 347 -7.13 8.24 -14.02
N ILE A 348 -8.33 8.70 -14.35
CA ILE A 348 -9.04 8.32 -15.57
C ILE A 348 -8.24 8.75 -16.80
N GLU A 349 -7.70 9.96 -16.80
CA GLU A 349 -6.77 10.43 -17.85
C GLU A 349 -5.56 9.48 -17.99
N SER A 350 -4.98 9.03 -16.87
CA SER A 350 -3.83 8.12 -16.87
C SER A 350 -4.17 6.71 -17.38
N PHE A 351 -5.40 6.24 -17.16
CA PHE A 351 -5.90 4.99 -17.74
C PHE A 351 -5.98 5.08 -19.26
N ASN A 352 -6.48 6.20 -19.80
CA ASN A 352 -6.53 6.44 -21.24
C ASN A 352 -5.14 6.44 -21.89
N GLN A 353 -4.10 6.83 -21.14
CA GLN A 353 -2.72 6.82 -21.59
C GLN A 353 -2.01 5.46 -21.44
N ASN A 354 -2.69 4.42 -20.93
CA ASN A 354 -2.12 3.09 -20.66
C ASN A 354 -0.84 3.12 -19.81
N ASN A 355 -0.68 4.12 -18.94
CA ASN A 355 0.51 4.22 -18.10
C ASN A 355 0.38 3.30 -16.86
N MET A 356 0.83 2.06 -17.04
CA MET A 356 0.79 1.01 -16.02
C MET A 356 1.41 1.40 -14.66
N MET A 357 2.37 2.32 -14.67
CA MET A 357 3.01 2.80 -13.45
C MET A 357 2.04 3.62 -12.58
N ILE A 358 1.08 4.31 -13.19
CA ILE A 358 0.07 5.12 -12.51
C ILE A 358 -1.21 4.30 -12.28
N ILE A 359 -1.61 3.50 -13.27
CA ILE A 359 -2.82 2.68 -13.23
C ILE A 359 -2.90 1.79 -11.97
N LEU A 360 -1.82 1.08 -11.66
CA LEU A 360 -1.81 0.12 -10.55
C LEU A 360 -2.05 0.79 -9.19
N PRO A 361 -1.29 1.84 -8.78
CA PRO A 361 -1.59 2.55 -7.53
C PRO A 361 -2.94 3.26 -7.54
N SER A 362 -3.38 3.82 -8.66
CA SER A 362 -4.70 4.44 -8.77
C SER A 362 -5.83 3.46 -8.50
N LEU A 363 -5.75 2.26 -9.09
CA LEU A 363 -6.78 1.22 -8.91
C LEU A 363 -6.88 0.78 -7.44
N LYS A 364 -5.75 0.73 -6.73
CA LYS A 364 -5.71 0.45 -5.28
C LYS A 364 -6.34 1.57 -4.47
N CYS A 365 -5.99 2.84 -4.75
CA CYS A 365 -6.62 3.99 -4.08
C CYS A 365 -8.14 3.91 -4.20
N ILE A 366 -8.64 3.70 -5.41
CA ILE A 366 -10.07 3.63 -5.70
C ILE A 366 -10.72 2.49 -4.91
N GLY A 367 -10.14 1.30 -4.96
CA GLY A 367 -10.65 0.15 -4.23
C GLY A 367 -10.78 0.43 -2.73
N HIS A 368 -9.76 1.04 -2.12
CA HIS A 368 -9.80 1.40 -0.70
C HIS A 368 -10.88 2.45 -0.39
N ILE A 369 -11.01 3.50 -1.20
CA ILE A 369 -12.05 4.54 -0.98
C ILE A 369 -13.46 3.94 -1.07
N ILE A 370 -13.71 3.11 -2.08
CA ILE A 370 -15.01 2.45 -2.26
C ILE A 370 -15.31 1.53 -1.08
N SER A 371 -14.33 0.69 -0.70
CA SER A 371 -14.52 -0.31 0.35
C SER A 371 -14.84 0.29 1.72
N THR A 372 -14.35 1.50 1.98
CA THR A 372 -14.47 2.17 3.29
C THR A 372 -15.69 3.06 3.41
N SER A 373 -16.15 3.61 2.29
CA SER A 373 -17.30 4.49 2.24
C SER A 373 -18.59 3.76 2.63
N GLN A 374 -18.81 2.55 2.11
CA GLN A 374 -20.10 1.83 2.17
C GLN A 374 -21.32 2.63 1.68
N GLU A 375 -21.19 3.87 1.21
CA GLU A 375 -22.30 4.67 0.70
C GLU A 375 -22.48 4.43 -0.80
N LYS A 376 -23.72 4.12 -1.18
CA LYS A 376 -24.08 3.87 -2.58
C LYS A 376 -23.76 5.05 -3.50
N SER A 377 -23.97 6.28 -3.02
CA SER A 377 -23.65 7.54 -3.72
C SER A 377 -22.19 7.61 -4.18
N ILE A 378 -21.29 7.04 -3.38
CA ILE A 378 -19.85 7.05 -3.64
C ILE A 378 -19.52 6.03 -4.74
N VAL A 379 -20.12 4.84 -4.69
CA VAL A 379 -19.98 3.85 -5.77
C VAL A 379 -20.56 4.36 -7.09
N GLU A 380 -21.73 5.00 -7.04
CA GLU A 380 -22.39 5.62 -8.19
C GLU A 380 -21.49 6.70 -8.81
N LYS A 381 -20.87 7.58 -7.99
CA LYS A 381 -19.89 8.57 -8.44
C LYS A 381 -18.71 7.93 -9.17
N TYR A 382 -18.14 6.83 -8.65
CA TYR A 382 -17.03 6.14 -9.32
C TYR A 382 -17.44 5.39 -10.59
N THR A 383 -18.70 4.96 -10.66
CA THR A 383 -19.25 4.36 -11.87
C THR A 383 -19.42 5.42 -12.98
N GLN A 384 -19.80 6.65 -12.63
CA GLN A 384 -19.86 7.79 -13.57
C GLN A 384 -18.49 8.13 -14.19
N PHE A 385 -17.41 7.83 -13.47
CA PHE A 385 -16.03 8.04 -13.90
C PHE A 385 -15.46 6.92 -14.80
N ASP A 386 -16.31 6.04 -15.32
CA ASP A 386 -15.94 4.95 -16.24
C ASP A 386 -14.95 3.91 -15.65
N ILE A 387 -14.80 3.90 -14.32
CA ILE A 387 -13.89 2.98 -13.62
C ILE A 387 -14.30 1.52 -13.84
N LEU A 388 -15.61 1.25 -13.96
CA LEU A 388 -16.10 -0.09 -14.24
C LEU A 388 -15.60 -0.59 -15.61
N ASN A 389 -15.67 0.24 -16.66
CA ASN A 389 -15.16 -0.12 -17.98
C ASN A 389 -13.65 -0.30 -18.00
N ILE A 390 -12.92 0.51 -17.23
CA ILE A 390 -11.48 0.33 -17.01
C ILE A 390 -11.19 -1.03 -16.37
N VAL A 391 -11.91 -1.40 -15.31
CA VAL A 391 -11.76 -2.69 -14.62
C VAL A 391 -12.09 -3.85 -15.56
N ILE A 392 -13.19 -3.75 -16.32
CA ILE A 392 -13.56 -4.73 -17.36
C ILE A 392 -12.40 -4.88 -18.37
N ASN A 393 -11.90 -3.77 -18.90
CA ASN A 393 -10.83 -3.78 -19.90
C ASN A 393 -9.54 -4.42 -19.35
N ILE A 394 -9.20 -4.16 -18.09
CA ILE A 394 -8.05 -4.79 -17.42
C ILE A 394 -8.26 -6.29 -17.30
N LEU A 395 -9.43 -6.73 -16.83
CA LEU A 395 -9.72 -8.15 -16.65
C LEU A 395 -9.67 -8.87 -18.00
N MET A 396 -10.19 -8.26 -19.06
CA MET A 396 -10.20 -8.82 -20.41
C MET A 396 -8.83 -8.89 -21.08
N ASN A 397 -8.04 -7.82 -20.98
CA ASN A 397 -6.92 -7.61 -21.90
C ASN A 397 -5.54 -7.66 -21.22
N ASN A 398 -5.47 -7.67 -19.88
CA ASN A 398 -4.20 -7.57 -19.19
C ASN A 398 -3.63 -8.92 -18.73
N LYS A 399 -2.37 -9.18 -19.09
CA LYS A 399 -1.63 -10.40 -18.69
C LYS A 399 -0.87 -10.27 -17.37
N ASN A 400 -0.81 -9.07 -16.78
CA ASN A 400 -0.13 -8.84 -15.53
C ASN A 400 -0.97 -9.38 -14.36
N SER A 401 -0.49 -10.48 -13.75
CA SER A 401 -1.16 -11.15 -12.62
C SER A 401 -1.54 -10.20 -11.49
N GLN A 402 -0.66 -9.25 -11.14
CA GLN A 402 -0.91 -8.35 -10.03
C GLN A 402 -1.98 -7.31 -10.36
N LEU A 403 -1.95 -6.75 -11.57
CA LEU A 403 -3.01 -5.83 -12.01
C LEU A 403 -4.36 -6.54 -12.09
N PHE A 404 -4.37 -7.78 -12.59
CA PHE A 404 -5.56 -8.59 -12.65
C PHE A 404 -6.15 -8.83 -11.24
N GLU A 405 -5.30 -9.18 -10.26
CA GLU A 405 -5.71 -9.30 -8.87
C GLU A 405 -6.27 -7.99 -8.29
N ASP A 406 -5.63 -6.85 -8.55
CA ASP A 406 -6.12 -5.57 -8.06
C ASP A 406 -7.44 -5.17 -8.73
N ALA A 407 -7.64 -5.50 -10.01
CA ALA A 407 -8.91 -5.31 -10.72
C ALA A 407 -10.05 -6.19 -10.20
N LEU A 408 -9.78 -7.47 -9.89
CA LEU A 408 -10.76 -8.33 -9.23
C LEU A 408 -11.19 -7.77 -7.87
N GLN A 409 -10.23 -7.27 -7.11
CA GLN A 409 -10.50 -6.69 -5.81
C GLN A 409 -11.35 -5.40 -5.95
N THR A 410 -10.98 -4.51 -6.87
CA THR A 410 -11.78 -3.31 -7.15
C THR A 410 -13.17 -3.65 -7.69
N LEU A 411 -13.31 -4.67 -8.54
CA LEU A 411 -14.63 -5.15 -9.00
C LEU A 411 -15.48 -5.61 -7.82
N SER A 412 -14.90 -6.32 -6.85
CA SER A 412 -15.64 -6.76 -5.66
C SER A 412 -16.17 -5.59 -4.82
N TYR A 413 -15.45 -4.46 -4.82
CA TYR A 413 -15.89 -3.25 -4.13
C TYR A 413 -16.91 -2.45 -4.96
N LEU A 414 -16.71 -2.32 -6.28
CA LEU A 414 -17.68 -1.67 -7.15
C LEU A 414 -19.03 -2.41 -7.12
N ALA A 415 -18.97 -3.75 -7.14
CA ALA A 415 -20.16 -4.59 -7.12
C ALA A 415 -21.10 -4.28 -5.95
N THR A 416 -20.63 -3.76 -4.81
CA THR A 416 -21.50 -3.43 -3.66
C THR A 416 -22.43 -2.24 -3.88
N GLY A 417 -22.29 -1.47 -4.95
CA GLY A 417 -23.18 -0.33 -5.25
C GLY A 417 -23.72 -0.32 -6.67
N LEU A 418 -23.52 -1.40 -7.44
CA LEU A 418 -24.11 -1.52 -8.78
C LEU A 418 -25.61 -1.82 -8.68
N ASP A 419 -26.38 -1.35 -9.65
CA ASP A 419 -27.76 -1.79 -9.82
C ASP A 419 -27.85 -3.19 -10.48
N SER A 420 -28.99 -3.85 -10.31
CA SER A 420 -29.23 -5.20 -10.85
C SER A 420 -29.07 -5.24 -12.38
N ALA A 421 -29.47 -4.19 -13.10
CA ALA A 421 -29.35 -4.13 -14.56
C ALA A 421 -27.88 -4.16 -15.01
N THR A 422 -27.02 -3.40 -14.33
CA THR A 422 -25.59 -3.36 -14.57
C THR A 422 -24.95 -4.70 -14.25
N VAL A 423 -25.30 -5.33 -13.12
CA VAL A 423 -24.80 -6.67 -12.78
C VAL A 423 -25.19 -7.70 -13.84
N LYS A 424 -26.44 -7.69 -14.31
CA LYS A 424 -26.89 -8.56 -15.41
C LYS A 424 -26.07 -8.35 -16.68
N SER A 425 -25.78 -7.09 -17.04
CA SER A 425 -24.90 -6.76 -18.16
C SER A 425 -23.49 -7.32 -17.99
N LEU A 426 -22.88 -7.18 -16.79
CA LEU A 426 -21.54 -7.72 -16.51
C LEU A 426 -21.47 -9.24 -16.65
N ILE A 427 -22.51 -9.97 -16.25
CA ILE A 427 -22.58 -11.44 -16.37
C ILE A 427 -22.59 -11.89 -17.83
N GLN A 428 -23.12 -11.06 -18.72
CA GLN A 428 -23.15 -11.33 -20.17
C GLN A 428 -21.83 -11.00 -20.87
N GLN A 429 -20.89 -10.31 -20.20
CA GLN A 429 -19.61 -9.96 -20.79
C GLN A 429 -18.60 -11.12 -20.72
N PRO A 430 -17.67 -11.22 -21.70
CA PRO A 430 -16.65 -12.27 -21.70
C PRO A 430 -15.72 -12.25 -20.48
N MET A 431 -15.64 -11.13 -19.74
CA MET A 431 -14.84 -11.08 -18.52
C MET A 431 -15.39 -12.01 -17.45
N PHE A 432 -16.71 -12.21 -17.40
CA PHE A 432 -17.36 -13.05 -16.41
C PHE A 432 -16.86 -14.50 -16.53
N ASP A 433 -16.74 -14.97 -17.76
CA ASP A 433 -16.15 -16.27 -18.11
C ASP A 433 -14.73 -16.44 -17.58
N GLN A 434 -13.90 -15.43 -17.78
CA GLN A 434 -12.52 -15.43 -17.32
C GLN A 434 -12.44 -15.45 -15.79
N ILE A 435 -13.27 -14.66 -15.10
CA ILE A 435 -13.33 -14.64 -13.63
C ILE A 435 -13.78 -16.01 -13.09
N MET A 436 -14.78 -16.64 -13.69
CA MET A 436 -15.27 -17.97 -13.31
C MET A 436 -14.19 -19.05 -13.46
N ILE A 437 -13.46 -19.04 -14.58
CA ILE A 437 -12.34 -19.96 -14.82
C ILE A 437 -11.25 -19.73 -13.78
N ILE A 438 -10.92 -18.48 -13.45
CA ILE A 438 -9.89 -18.15 -12.48
C ILE A 438 -10.31 -18.49 -11.05
N ALA A 439 -11.58 -18.30 -10.69
CA ALA A 439 -12.14 -18.73 -9.41
C ALA A 439 -11.95 -20.24 -9.20
N LYS A 440 -12.12 -21.06 -10.24
CA LYS A 440 -11.93 -22.52 -10.16
C LYS A 440 -10.47 -22.97 -10.31
N ASN A 441 -9.73 -22.39 -11.26
CA ASN A 441 -8.43 -22.93 -11.72
C ASN A 441 -7.23 -22.00 -11.48
N GLY A 442 -7.44 -20.77 -11.04
CA GLY A 442 -6.38 -19.77 -10.86
C GLY A 442 -5.41 -20.06 -9.70
N LEU A 443 -4.43 -19.17 -9.53
CA LEU A 443 -3.57 -19.21 -8.35
C LEU A 443 -4.36 -18.88 -7.08
N ARG A 444 -3.93 -19.36 -5.91
CA ARG A 444 -4.64 -19.18 -4.62
C ARG A 444 -5.08 -17.73 -4.37
N ALA A 445 -4.20 -16.76 -4.58
CA ALA A 445 -4.50 -15.33 -4.39
C ALA A 445 -5.56 -14.81 -5.38
N GLN A 446 -5.46 -15.21 -6.65
CA GLN A 446 -6.42 -14.85 -7.70
C GLN A 446 -7.77 -15.50 -7.47
N LYS A 447 -7.81 -16.77 -7.08
CA LYS A 447 -9.03 -17.52 -6.77
C LYS A 447 -9.85 -16.82 -5.71
N GLN A 448 -9.22 -16.46 -4.60
CA GLN A 448 -9.90 -15.79 -3.49
C GLN A 448 -10.50 -14.46 -3.94
N LYS A 449 -9.74 -13.62 -4.65
CA LYS A 449 -10.22 -12.33 -5.14
C LYS A 449 -11.33 -12.48 -6.19
N ALA A 450 -11.19 -13.44 -7.11
CA ALA A 450 -12.20 -13.75 -8.12
C ALA A 450 -13.51 -14.19 -7.47
N LEU A 451 -13.43 -15.08 -6.48
CA LEU A 451 -14.60 -15.52 -5.72
C LEU A 451 -15.25 -14.40 -4.93
N MET A 452 -14.47 -13.51 -4.30
CA MET A 452 -15.06 -12.35 -3.64
C MET A 452 -15.79 -11.45 -4.64
N ALA A 453 -15.24 -11.19 -5.82
CA ALA A 453 -15.92 -10.44 -6.87
C ALA A 453 -17.24 -11.13 -7.29
N LEU A 454 -17.20 -12.44 -7.57
CA LEU A 454 -18.39 -13.21 -7.97
C LEU A 454 -19.45 -13.25 -6.88
N ILE A 455 -19.06 -13.42 -5.61
CA ILE A 455 -19.99 -13.38 -4.47
C ILE A 455 -20.68 -12.02 -4.36
N ARG A 456 -19.94 -10.93 -4.57
CA ARG A 456 -20.51 -9.58 -4.52
C ARG A 456 -21.48 -9.33 -5.66
N LEU A 457 -21.16 -9.78 -6.88
CA LEU A 457 -22.09 -9.75 -7.99
C LEU A 457 -23.34 -10.61 -7.70
N PHE A 458 -23.15 -11.80 -7.14
CA PHE A 458 -24.23 -12.72 -6.77
C PHE A 458 -25.21 -12.13 -5.75
N GLN A 459 -24.72 -11.34 -4.78
CA GLN A 459 -25.56 -10.71 -3.75
C GLN A 459 -26.69 -9.84 -4.34
N PHE A 460 -26.46 -9.20 -5.49
CA PHE A 460 -27.48 -8.37 -6.17
C PHE A 460 -28.49 -9.17 -7.00
N LEU A 461 -28.24 -10.47 -7.19
CA LEU A 461 -29.13 -11.34 -7.93
C LEU A 461 -30.12 -12.06 -7.02
N GLN A 462 -29.97 -12.00 -5.69
CA GLN A 462 -30.73 -12.84 -4.75
C GLN A 462 -32.26 -12.63 -4.84
N GLU A 463 -32.69 -11.46 -5.29
CA GLU A 463 -34.12 -11.15 -5.50
C GLU A 463 -34.68 -11.68 -6.83
N ASP A 464 -33.81 -12.10 -7.76
CA ASP A 464 -34.15 -12.63 -9.08
C ASP A 464 -33.77 -14.12 -9.15
N SER A 465 -34.74 -14.98 -8.81
CA SER A 465 -34.53 -16.43 -8.69
C SER A 465 -34.05 -17.08 -9.99
N ASP A 466 -34.45 -16.54 -11.15
CA ASP A 466 -34.02 -17.02 -12.47
C ASP A 466 -32.55 -16.66 -12.73
N MET A 467 -32.13 -15.46 -12.35
CA MET A 467 -30.73 -15.05 -12.46
C MET A 467 -29.84 -15.82 -11.48
N VAL A 468 -30.30 -16.09 -10.25
CA VAL A 468 -29.58 -16.97 -9.31
C VAL A 468 -29.40 -18.36 -9.91
N SER A 469 -30.47 -18.95 -10.46
CA SER A 469 -30.39 -20.26 -11.11
C SER A 469 -29.42 -20.24 -12.29
N THR A 470 -29.47 -19.19 -13.13
CA THR A 470 -28.56 -19.01 -14.26
C THR A 470 -27.10 -18.89 -13.81
N PHE A 471 -26.83 -18.11 -12.76
CA PHE A 471 -25.50 -17.94 -12.19
C PHE A 471 -24.96 -19.23 -11.57
N ALA A 472 -25.82 -19.95 -10.85
CA ALA A 472 -25.49 -21.20 -10.15
C ALA A 472 -25.26 -22.37 -11.12
N THR A 473 -26.00 -22.43 -12.23
CA THR A 473 -25.86 -23.48 -13.26
C THR A 473 -24.83 -23.15 -14.34
N TYR A 474 -24.31 -21.92 -14.36
CA TYR A 474 -23.39 -21.44 -15.37
C TYR A 474 -22.21 -22.41 -15.61
N LYS A 475 -22.00 -22.80 -16.87
CA LYS A 475 -20.95 -23.75 -17.31
C LYS A 475 -20.82 -24.97 -16.38
N ASN A 476 -21.94 -25.66 -16.17
CA ASN A 476 -22.04 -26.84 -15.30
C ASN A 476 -21.68 -26.53 -13.84
N GLY A 477 -22.16 -25.39 -13.33
CA GLY A 477 -21.98 -24.96 -11.94
C GLY A 477 -20.53 -24.70 -11.54
N ILE A 478 -19.73 -24.11 -12.44
CA ILE A 478 -18.33 -23.76 -12.16
C ILE A 478 -18.17 -22.88 -10.91
N PHE A 479 -19.15 -22.02 -10.63
CA PHE A 479 -19.16 -21.18 -9.42
C PHE A 479 -19.31 -22.00 -8.14
N ILE A 480 -20.26 -22.94 -8.13
CA ILE A 480 -20.49 -23.84 -6.99
C ILE A 480 -19.22 -24.67 -6.75
N GLN A 481 -18.64 -25.24 -7.81
CA GLN A 481 -17.40 -26.00 -7.73
C GLN A 481 -16.26 -25.16 -7.15
N ALA A 482 -16.12 -23.91 -7.61
CA ALA A 482 -15.12 -22.99 -7.09
C ALA A 482 -15.33 -22.67 -5.60
N LEU A 483 -16.58 -22.43 -5.16
CA LEU A 483 -16.93 -22.20 -3.75
C LEU A 483 -16.57 -23.41 -2.88
N ILE A 484 -17.01 -24.61 -3.25
CA ILE A 484 -16.72 -25.85 -2.50
C ILE A 484 -15.21 -26.08 -2.40
N SER A 485 -14.48 -25.90 -3.51
CA SER A 485 -13.03 -26.07 -3.55
C SER A 485 -12.28 -25.15 -2.58
N GLN A 486 -12.80 -23.94 -2.33
CA GLN A 486 -12.19 -23.01 -1.37
C GLN A 486 -12.60 -23.29 0.06
N VAL A 487 -13.84 -23.69 0.30
CA VAL A 487 -14.31 -24.10 1.63
C VAL A 487 -13.44 -25.25 2.17
N LYS A 488 -13.09 -26.21 1.31
CA LYS A 488 -12.19 -27.34 1.61
C LYS A 488 -10.80 -26.93 2.14
N LEU A 489 -10.33 -25.73 1.86
CA LEU A 489 -8.99 -25.31 2.28
C LEU A 489 -8.92 -24.89 3.75
N HIS A 490 -10.04 -24.90 4.51
CA HIS A 490 -10.21 -24.66 5.97
C HIS A 490 -9.48 -23.46 6.58
N ASN A 491 -8.83 -22.60 5.77
CA ASN A 491 -7.86 -21.61 6.23
C ASN A 491 -7.98 -20.28 5.45
N SER A 492 -9.09 -20.05 4.76
CA SER A 492 -9.34 -18.80 4.04
C SER A 492 -10.21 -17.87 4.87
N GLN A 493 -9.73 -16.66 5.15
CA GLN A 493 -10.57 -15.52 5.53
C GLN A 493 -11.69 -15.41 4.47
N GLY A 494 -12.92 -15.80 4.82
CA GLY A 494 -14.07 -15.76 3.91
C GLY A 494 -14.86 -17.06 3.74
N TYR A 495 -14.45 -18.20 4.32
CA TYR A 495 -15.23 -19.45 4.14
C TYR A 495 -16.67 -19.32 4.71
N SER A 496 -16.89 -18.57 5.80
CA SER A 496 -18.25 -18.29 6.32
C SER A 496 -19.14 -17.60 5.29
N VAL A 497 -18.58 -16.65 4.52
CA VAL A 497 -19.31 -15.99 3.43
C VAL A 497 -19.64 -16.99 2.32
N MET A 498 -18.71 -17.88 1.97
CA MET A 498 -18.91 -18.91 0.94
C MET A 498 -20.00 -19.91 1.34
N VAL A 499 -20.01 -20.38 2.59
CA VAL A 499 -21.05 -21.28 3.11
C VAL A 499 -22.42 -20.61 3.07
N LYS A 500 -22.52 -19.33 3.48
CA LYS A 500 -23.77 -18.56 3.39
C LYS A 500 -24.26 -18.40 1.95
N VAL A 501 -23.36 -18.17 1.00
CA VAL A 501 -23.71 -18.09 -0.43
C VAL A 501 -24.22 -19.44 -0.95
N LEU A 502 -23.54 -20.54 -0.61
CA LEU A 502 -23.98 -21.88 -0.98
C LEU A 502 -25.36 -22.21 -0.41
N ARG A 503 -25.64 -21.77 0.83
CA ARG A 503 -26.96 -21.91 1.44
C ARG A 503 -28.04 -21.16 0.65
N VAL A 504 -27.80 -19.87 0.34
CA VAL A 504 -28.74 -19.06 -0.45
C VAL A 504 -29.02 -19.69 -1.81
N ILE A 505 -27.98 -20.21 -2.47
CA ILE A 505 -28.14 -20.94 -3.73
C ILE A 505 -29.09 -22.13 -3.53
N ILE A 506 -28.88 -22.95 -2.51
CA ILE A 506 -29.74 -24.11 -2.20
C ILE A 506 -31.17 -23.69 -1.91
N ASP A 507 -31.39 -22.68 -1.06
CA ASP A 507 -32.74 -22.23 -0.68
C ASP A 507 -33.55 -21.75 -1.91
N ILE A 508 -32.94 -20.95 -2.78
CA ILE A 508 -33.60 -20.44 -3.99
C ILE A 508 -33.89 -21.58 -4.98
N LEU A 509 -32.96 -22.52 -5.10
CA LEU A 509 -33.11 -23.68 -5.97
C LEU A 509 -34.23 -24.63 -5.49
N GLU A 510 -34.31 -24.87 -4.18
CA GLU A 510 -35.43 -25.61 -3.59
C GLU A 510 -36.77 -24.91 -3.85
N GLN A 511 -36.84 -23.59 -3.70
CA GLN A 511 -38.05 -22.84 -4.00
C GLN A 511 -38.47 -23.00 -5.46
N ASN A 512 -37.53 -22.87 -6.40
CA ASN A 512 -37.78 -23.06 -7.83
C ASN A 512 -38.23 -24.49 -8.16
N SER A 513 -37.71 -25.50 -7.45
CA SER A 513 -38.10 -26.91 -7.60
C SER A 513 -39.56 -27.13 -7.18
N ARG A 514 -39.97 -26.54 -6.05
CA ARG A 514 -41.35 -26.63 -5.52
C ARG A 514 -42.35 -25.92 -6.41
N GLN A 515 -41.91 -24.87 -7.11
CA GLN A 515 -42.73 -24.12 -8.07
C GLN A 515 -42.83 -24.81 -9.45
N GLN A 516 -42.20 -25.97 -9.64
CA GLN A 516 -42.16 -26.73 -10.91
C GLN A 516 -41.57 -25.98 -12.12
N LEU A 517 -40.93 -24.82 -11.89
CA LEU A 517 -40.48 -23.96 -12.98
C LEU A 517 -39.25 -24.51 -13.73
N ASN A 518 -38.47 -25.43 -13.14
CA ASN A 518 -37.20 -25.91 -13.74
C ASN A 518 -36.76 -27.33 -13.28
N MET A 519 -37.67 -28.31 -13.21
CA MET A 519 -37.39 -29.66 -12.68
C MET A 519 -36.16 -30.37 -13.30
N GLY A 520 -35.85 -30.12 -14.58
CA GLY A 520 -34.73 -30.80 -15.27
C GLY A 520 -33.33 -30.27 -14.95
N ARG A 521 -33.18 -29.00 -14.53
CA ARG A 521 -31.86 -28.37 -14.28
C ARG A 521 -31.37 -28.50 -12.83
N LEU A 522 -32.27 -28.85 -11.90
CA LEU A 522 -32.00 -28.94 -10.47
C LEU A 522 -31.31 -30.25 -10.06
N GLY A 523 -31.65 -31.37 -10.71
CA GLY A 523 -30.99 -32.66 -10.51
C GLY A 523 -29.47 -32.61 -10.80
N ASP A 524 -29.07 -31.79 -11.77
CA ASP A 524 -27.67 -31.60 -12.15
C ASP A 524 -26.84 -30.90 -11.06
N LEU A 525 -27.46 -30.03 -10.24
CA LEU A 525 -26.74 -29.24 -9.24
C LEU A 525 -26.40 -30.04 -7.98
N ARG A 526 -27.33 -30.85 -7.46
CA ARG A 526 -27.02 -31.78 -6.36
C ARG A 526 -25.91 -32.75 -6.77
N GLY A 527 -25.94 -33.22 -8.02
CA GLY A 527 -24.85 -33.99 -8.61
C GLY A 527 -23.51 -33.27 -8.55
N ILE A 528 -23.45 -31.97 -8.83
CA ILE A 528 -22.23 -31.16 -8.73
C ILE A 528 -21.71 -31.07 -7.28
N PHE A 529 -22.58 -30.83 -6.30
CA PHE A 529 -22.16 -30.82 -4.88
C PHE A 529 -21.54 -32.16 -4.47
N ILE A 530 -22.19 -33.27 -4.82
CA ILE A 530 -21.70 -34.62 -4.52
C ILE A 530 -20.38 -34.89 -5.23
N GLN A 531 -20.25 -34.54 -6.51
CA GLN A 531 -19.03 -34.74 -7.29
C GLN A 531 -17.82 -33.98 -6.72
N GLU A 532 -18.04 -32.81 -6.12
CA GLU A 532 -16.99 -31.99 -5.51
C GLU A 532 -16.68 -32.39 -4.06
N GLY A 533 -17.32 -33.45 -3.53
CA GLY A 533 -17.11 -33.95 -2.17
C GLY A 533 -17.66 -32.99 -1.10
N ALA A 534 -18.78 -32.33 -1.39
CA ALA A 534 -19.39 -31.37 -0.46
C ALA A 534 -19.83 -32.04 0.86
N ILE A 535 -20.30 -33.29 0.81
CA ILE A 535 -20.83 -33.99 1.99
C ILE A 535 -19.75 -34.09 3.07
N GLU A 536 -18.56 -34.61 2.75
CA GLU A 536 -17.48 -34.76 3.72
C GLU A 536 -17.01 -33.41 4.27
N ILE A 537 -16.96 -32.39 3.41
CA ILE A 537 -16.55 -31.03 3.80
C ILE A 537 -17.55 -30.43 4.80
N PHE A 538 -18.86 -30.56 4.53
CA PHE A 538 -19.88 -29.98 5.39
C PHE A 538 -20.11 -30.77 6.67
N GLU A 539 -19.89 -32.09 6.68
CA GLU A 539 -19.87 -32.89 7.91
C GLU A 539 -18.74 -32.43 8.84
N GLU A 540 -17.54 -32.19 8.31
CA GLU A 540 -16.42 -31.66 9.09
C GLU A 540 -16.72 -30.27 9.64
N ILE A 541 -17.39 -29.41 8.86
CA ILE A 541 -17.79 -28.06 9.28
C ILE A 541 -18.88 -28.11 10.36
N ALA A 542 -19.88 -28.97 10.21
CA ALA A 542 -20.97 -29.14 11.18
C ALA A 542 -20.43 -29.60 12.55
N GLN A 543 -19.39 -30.43 12.56
CA GLN A 543 -18.72 -30.90 13.78
C GLN A 543 -17.78 -29.85 14.42
N ASN A 544 -17.58 -28.69 13.79
CA ASN A 544 -16.66 -27.67 14.27
C ASN A 544 -17.36 -26.65 15.17
N ASP A 545 -17.24 -26.85 16.49
CA ASP A 545 -17.85 -25.99 17.52
C ASP A 545 -17.28 -24.56 17.59
N MET A 546 -16.20 -24.24 16.86
CA MET A 546 -15.55 -22.93 16.96
C MET A 546 -16.42 -21.78 16.42
N ILE A 547 -17.35 -22.05 15.51
CA ILE A 547 -18.28 -21.04 14.95
C ILE A 547 -19.69 -21.65 14.83
N PRO A 548 -20.54 -21.56 15.88
CA PRO A 548 -21.85 -22.22 15.91
C PRO A 548 -22.78 -21.89 14.75
N ASP A 549 -22.81 -20.62 14.31
CA ASP A 549 -23.61 -20.17 13.14
C ASP A 549 -23.26 -20.97 11.88
N LEU A 550 -21.97 -21.21 11.67
CA LEU A 550 -21.48 -21.93 10.50
C LEU A 550 -21.85 -23.42 10.54
N GLY A 551 -21.76 -24.05 11.72
CA GLY A 551 -22.15 -25.44 11.90
C GLY A 551 -23.61 -25.66 11.51
N GLN A 552 -24.50 -24.77 11.98
CA GLN A 552 -25.91 -24.78 11.61
C GLN A 552 -26.13 -24.61 10.09
N GLN A 553 -25.40 -23.69 9.45
CA GLN A 553 -25.51 -23.53 7.99
C GLN A 553 -25.04 -24.78 7.24
N ALA A 554 -24.02 -25.48 7.74
CA ALA A 554 -23.52 -26.71 7.14
C ALA A 554 -24.50 -27.88 7.31
N GLU A 555 -25.12 -28.04 8.48
CA GLU A 555 -26.18 -29.03 8.71
C GLU A 555 -27.34 -28.85 7.73
N LEU A 556 -27.80 -27.62 7.55
CA LEU A 556 -28.87 -27.32 6.61
C LEU A 556 -28.49 -27.65 5.15
N ILE A 557 -27.22 -27.49 4.77
CA ILE A 557 -26.72 -27.93 3.46
C ILE A 557 -26.71 -29.46 3.37
N LEU A 558 -26.29 -30.17 4.43
CA LEU A 558 -26.29 -31.63 4.49
C LEU A 558 -27.69 -32.22 4.40
N ASP A 559 -28.69 -31.59 5.03
CA ASP A 559 -30.10 -32.00 4.94
C ASP A 559 -30.58 -31.99 3.48
N TYR A 560 -30.28 -30.90 2.75
CA TYR A 560 -30.57 -30.81 1.33
C TYR A 560 -29.86 -31.90 0.52
N LEU A 561 -28.57 -32.12 0.79
CA LEU A 561 -27.77 -33.14 0.09
C LEU A 561 -28.20 -34.58 0.43
N SER A 562 -29.00 -34.78 1.47
CA SER A 562 -29.50 -36.09 1.91
C SER A 562 -30.93 -36.40 1.43
N GLY A 563 -31.72 -35.36 1.10
CA GLY A 563 -33.19 -35.39 0.96
C GLY A 563 -33.87 -36.32 -0.07
N ASP A 564 -33.14 -37.14 -0.85
CA ASP A 564 -33.76 -38.06 -1.84
C ASP A 564 -33.54 -39.56 -1.57
N GLN A 565 -32.81 -39.98 -0.53
CA GLN A 565 -32.80 -41.42 -0.22
C GLN A 565 -34.18 -41.94 0.23
N ASP A 566 -35.05 -41.05 0.71
CA ASP A 566 -36.38 -41.41 1.21
C ASP A 566 -37.53 -41.18 0.23
N GLN A 567 -37.39 -40.31 -0.79
CA GLN A 567 -38.50 -39.99 -1.72
C GLN A 567 -38.58 -40.96 -2.91
N GLU A 568 -37.47 -41.55 -3.37
CA GLU A 568 -37.53 -42.67 -4.33
C GLU A 568 -38.14 -43.94 -3.71
N MET A 569 -38.03 -44.13 -2.39
CA MET A 569 -38.76 -45.22 -1.69
C MET A 569 -40.23 -44.88 -1.42
N LYS A 570 -40.60 -43.60 -1.29
CA LYS A 570 -41.97 -43.16 -0.97
C LYS A 570 -42.83 -42.77 -2.17
N SER A 571 -42.27 -42.50 -3.34
CA SER A 571 -43.03 -42.23 -4.57
C SER A 571 -43.75 -43.46 -5.14
N ASN A 572 -43.49 -44.66 -4.60
CA ASN A 572 -44.36 -45.83 -4.77
C ASN A 572 -45.60 -45.85 -3.84
N ASN A 573 -45.74 -44.90 -2.91
CA ASN A 573 -46.84 -44.86 -1.96
C ASN A 573 -47.07 -43.43 -1.43
N SER A 574 -47.85 -42.61 -2.12
CA SER A 574 -48.95 -41.79 -1.54
C SER A 574 -49.24 -40.47 -2.27
N ASN A 575 -50.53 -40.24 -2.45
CA ASN A 575 -51.16 -38.97 -2.80
C ASN A 575 -51.34 -38.10 -1.54
N GLY A 576 -51.06 -36.80 -1.65
CA GLY A 576 -51.82 -35.72 -1.01
C GLY A 576 -51.34 -35.19 0.35
N SER A 577 -50.83 -33.96 0.37
CA SER A 577 -51.45 -32.79 1.03
C SER A 577 -50.46 -31.63 1.14
N ASN A 578 -50.90 -30.44 0.73
CA ASN A 578 -50.09 -29.22 0.67
C ASN A 578 -50.39 -28.35 1.91
N LYS A 579 -49.37 -27.94 2.66
CA LYS A 579 -49.47 -26.88 3.68
C LYS A 579 -48.38 -25.85 3.43
N GLY A 580 -48.80 -24.61 3.16
CA GLY A 580 -47.92 -23.48 2.93
C GLY A 580 -47.30 -22.95 4.22
N SER A 581 -46.02 -22.58 4.14
CA SER A 581 -45.28 -21.87 5.20
C SER A 581 -44.93 -20.46 4.73
N MET A 582 -45.18 -19.45 5.57
CA MET A 582 -44.68 -18.08 5.40
C MET A 582 -43.17 -18.00 5.69
N PHE A 583 -42.46 -17.15 4.93
CA PHE A 583 -41.00 -16.97 4.99
C PHE A 583 -40.58 -15.74 5.81
N PRO A 584 -39.38 -15.77 6.43
CA PRO A 584 -38.73 -14.60 7.02
C PRO A 584 -37.81 -13.87 6.02
N ASN A 585 -37.72 -12.54 6.14
CA ASN A 585 -36.73 -11.71 5.43
C ASN A 585 -35.34 -11.90 6.07
N PHE A 586 -34.32 -12.22 5.26
CA PHE A 586 -32.95 -12.36 5.73
C PHE A 586 -32.17 -11.04 5.55
N HIS A 587 -31.52 -10.59 6.63
CA HIS A 587 -30.56 -9.47 6.60
C HIS A 587 -29.13 -9.97 6.81
N PHE A 588 -28.21 -9.61 5.92
CA PHE A 588 -26.79 -9.89 6.07
C PHE A 588 -26.10 -8.78 6.88
N SER A 589 -25.71 -9.10 8.11
CA SER A 589 -24.74 -8.33 8.89
C SER A 589 -23.37 -9.01 8.75
N LEU A 590 -22.46 -8.37 8.01
CA LEU A 590 -21.04 -8.75 8.00
C LEU A 590 -20.35 -7.92 9.08
N GLY A 591 -20.07 -8.53 10.23
CA GLY A 591 -19.24 -8.02 11.33
C GLY A 591 -18.81 -6.56 11.22
N GLY A 592 -19.72 -5.67 11.59
CA GLY A 592 -19.58 -4.22 11.58
C GLY A 592 -20.96 -3.63 11.83
N GLU A 593 -21.25 -3.29 13.09
CA GLU A 593 -22.57 -2.83 13.54
C GLU A 593 -23.10 -1.70 12.66
N GLY A 594 -24.22 -1.98 12.00
CA GLY A 594 -24.96 -1.09 11.11
C GLY A 594 -26.25 -1.78 10.70
N THR A 595 -27.23 -1.84 11.60
CA THR A 595 -28.60 -2.26 11.28
C THR A 595 -29.30 -1.18 10.47
N PHE A 596 -29.71 -1.47 9.23
CA PHE A 596 -30.72 -0.68 8.52
C PHE A 596 -32.07 -1.41 8.58
N ARG A 597 -33.08 -0.70 9.08
CA ARG A 597 -34.51 -1.02 8.88
C ARG A 597 -34.97 -0.28 7.62
N ILE A 598 -35.74 -0.95 6.78
CA ILE A 598 -36.80 -0.29 5.98
C ILE A 598 -38.03 -0.22 6.87
#